data_AF-B4VIJ7-F1
#
_entry.id   AF-B4VIJ7-F1
#
_cell.length_a   1.000
_cell.length_b   1.000
_cell.length_c   1.000
_cell.angle_alpha   90.00
_cell.angle_beta   90.00
_cell.angle_gamma   90.00
#
_symmetry.space_group_name_H-M   'P 1'
#
loop_
_entity.id
_entity.type
_entity.pdbx_description
1 polymer ?
#
loop_
_entity_poly.entity_id
_entity_poly.type
_entity_poly.pdbx_seq_one_letter_code
_entity_poly.pdbx_strand_id
1 'polypeptide(L)'
;MARKNQLINRRRFLVTSALTSSGLITANLLSKSGLAQSTAPGMITSDKMRPQTPYGVASRDVSRDQAIIGSKSDRVSRMIVDYDTSESFRNPPRAIGL
;
A
#
# COMPACT_ATOMS: atom_id res chain seq x y z
N MET A 1 50.50 57.93 6.96
CA MET A 1 50.01 56.65 7.53
C MET A 1 48.85 56.93 8.49
N ALA A 2 47.65 56.44 8.19
CA ALA A 2 46.58 56.17 9.18
C ALA A 2 45.52 55.26 8.53
N ARG A 3 45.47 53.99 8.93
CA ARG A 3 44.53 52.97 8.43
C ARG A 3 43.22 53.05 9.22
N LYS A 4 42.11 53.41 8.57
CA LYS A 4 40.79 53.46 9.22
C LYS A 4 40.20 52.05 9.31
N ASN A 5 40.19 51.50 10.52
CA ASN A 5 39.73 50.16 10.85
C ASN A 5 38.19 50.08 10.73
N GLN A 6 37.64 49.38 9.72
CA GLN A 6 36.20 49.14 9.62
C GLN A 6 35.79 48.05 10.63
N LEU A 7 35.19 48.48 11.75
CA LEU A 7 34.71 47.60 12.80
C LEU A 7 33.39 46.94 12.37
N ILE A 8 33.42 45.63 12.12
CA ILE A 8 32.22 44.83 11.85
C ILE A 8 31.26 44.94 13.04
N ASN A 9 30.05 45.42 12.77
CA ASN A 9 29.04 45.64 13.80
C ASN A 9 28.41 44.30 14.24
N ARG A 10 28.73 43.89 15.48
CA ARG A 10 28.27 42.64 16.11
C ARG A 10 26.75 42.47 16.08
N ARG A 11 25.97 43.57 16.17
CA ARG A 11 24.50 43.51 16.11
C ARG A 11 23.99 43.10 14.74
N ARG A 12 24.62 43.61 13.67
CA ARG A 12 24.26 43.22 12.30
C ARG A 12 24.63 41.76 12.02
N PHE A 13 25.79 41.31 12.51
CA PHE A 13 26.20 39.91 12.38
C PHE A 13 25.22 38.93 13.05
N LEU A 14 24.79 39.22 14.29
CA LEU A 14 23.84 38.37 15.02
C LEU A 14 22.44 38.38 14.40
N VAL A 15 21.96 39.53 13.93
CA VAL A 15 20.66 39.62 13.24
C VAL A 15 20.67 38.83 11.92
N THR A 16 21.75 38.94 11.13
CA THR A 16 21.87 38.21 9.86
C THR A 16 21.99 36.69 10.07
N SER A 17 22.63 36.24 11.15
CA SER A 17 22.75 34.81 11.48
C SER A 17 21.46 34.21 12.08
N ALA A 18 20.64 35.01 12.77
CA ALA A 18 19.32 34.57 13.24
C ALA A 18 18.32 34.31 12.09
N LEU A 19 18.37 35.13 11.03
CA LEU A 19 17.49 34.97 9.86
C LEU A 19 17.85 33.77 8.98
N THR A 20 19.13 33.40 8.88
CA THR A 20 19.59 32.26 8.06
C THR A 20 19.49 30.91 8.78
N SER A 21 19.48 30.89 10.11
CA SER A 21 19.34 29.65 10.92
C SER A 21 17.88 29.17 11.07
N SER A 22 16.90 30.04 10.82
CA SER A 22 15.47 29.74 11.03
C SER A 22 14.82 28.93 9.88
N GLY A 23 15.40 28.95 8.67
CA GLY A 23 14.86 28.24 7.50
C GLY A 23 15.18 26.75 7.45
N LEU A 24 16.30 26.33 8.04
CA LEU A 24 16.72 24.92 8.02
C LEU A 24 16.05 24.10 9.13
N ILE A 25 15.72 24.73 10.27
CA ILE A 25 15.03 24.07 11.38
C ILE A 25 13.54 23.87 11.07
N THR A 26 12.90 24.83 10.40
CA THR A 26 11.50 24.72 9.97
C THR A 26 11.29 23.68 8.87
N ALA A 27 12.24 23.55 7.91
CA ALA A 27 12.19 22.49 6.90
C ALA A 27 12.25 21.09 7.54
N ASN A 28 13.10 20.88 8.55
CA ASN A 28 13.26 19.58 9.20
C ASN A 28 12.11 19.24 10.17
N LEU A 29 11.48 20.25 10.80
CA LEU A 29 10.28 20.06 11.63
C LEU A 29 9.02 19.80 10.80
N LEU A 30 8.85 20.48 9.66
CA LEU A 30 7.75 20.21 8.74
C LEU A 30 7.91 18.83 8.06
N SER A 31 9.14 18.45 7.71
CA SER A 31 9.45 17.13 7.12
C SER A 31 9.31 15.97 8.12
N LYS A 32 9.39 16.23 9.43
CA LYS A 32 9.16 15.26 10.51
C LYS A 32 7.78 15.33 11.14
N SER A 33 6.94 16.29 10.75
CA SER A 33 5.54 16.26 11.15
C SER A 33 4.92 15.04 10.48
N GLY A 34 4.59 14.03 11.29
CA GLY A 34 4.12 12.70 10.87
C GLY A 34 2.76 12.70 10.16
N LEU A 35 2.44 13.74 9.39
CA LEU A 35 1.27 13.86 8.54
C LEU A 35 1.43 13.05 7.24
N ALA A 36 2.66 12.72 6.83
CA ALA A 36 2.92 11.90 5.64
C ALA A 36 2.91 10.38 5.93
N GLN A 37 2.94 9.97 7.20
CA GLN A 37 2.79 8.56 7.57
C GLN A 37 1.33 8.25 7.86
N SER A 38 0.45 8.62 6.92
CA SER A 38 -0.84 7.96 6.76
C SER A 38 -0.56 6.53 6.28
N THR A 39 -0.04 5.69 7.17
CA THR A 39 -0.31 4.26 7.09
C THR A 39 -1.82 4.13 7.21
N ALA A 40 -2.51 4.14 6.06
CA ALA A 40 -3.91 3.78 6.01
C ALA A 40 -4.05 2.49 6.82
N PRO A 41 -4.91 2.46 7.84
CA PRO A 41 -5.13 1.25 8.61
C PRO A 41 -5.41 0.12 7.62
N GLY A 42 -4.59 -0.94 7.67
CA GLY A 42 -4.86 -2.12 6.86
C GLY A 42 -6.21 -2.68 7.31
N MET A 43 -7.28 -2.36 6.58
CA MET A 43 -8.60 -2.93 6.82
C MET A 43 -8.55 -4.39 6.38
N ILE A 44 -8.08 -5.25 7.28
CA ILE A 44 -8.11 -6.69 7.11
C ILE A 44 -9.55 -7.12 7.41
N THR A 45 -10.23 -7.62 6.39
CA THR A 45 -11.55 -8.24 6.57
C THR A 45 -11.38 -9.42 7.53
N SER A 46 -12.18 -9.44 8.61
CA SER A 46 -12.17 -10.54 9.57
C SER A 46 -12.31 -11.88 8.86
N ASP A 47 -11.60 -12.91 9.34
CA ASP A 47 -11.70 -14.27 8.80
C ASP A 47 -13.15 -14.78 8.78
N LYS A 48 -13.95 -14.40 9.79
CA LYS A 48 -15.39 -14.73 9.89
C LYS A 48 -16.24 -14.11 8.77
N MET A 49 -15.73 -13.06 8.14
CA MET A 49 -16.38 -12.36 7.03
C MET A 49 -15.97 -12.91 5.66
N ARG A 50 -14.92 -13.74 5.58
CA ARG A 50 -14.53 -14.38 4.32
C ARG A 50 -15.55 -15.45 3.91
N PRO A 51 -15.92 -15.54 2.63
CA PRO A 51 -16.78 -16.62 2.13
C PRO A 51 -16.21 -17.98 2.48
N GLN A 52 -17.07 -18.88 2.96
CA GLN A 52 -16.73 -20.27 3.26
C GLN A 52 -17.37 -21.19 2.22
N THR A 53 -16.79 -22.37 2.02
CA THR A 53 -17.30 -23.43 1.13
C THR A 53 -17.65 -24.69 1.95
N PRO A 54 -18.73 -24.66 2.77
CA PRO A 54 -19.03 -25.73 3.72
C PRO A 54 -19.26 -27.12 3.11
N TYR A 55 -19.53 -27.18 1.79
CA TYR A 55 -19.78 -28.42 1.05
C TYR A 55 -18.70 -28.74 0.02
N GLY A 56 -17.54 -28.08 0.10
CA GLY A 56 -16.43 -28.28 -0.83
C GLY A 56 -16.75 -27.81 -2.26
N VAL A 57 -16.08 -28.43 -3.23
CA VAL A 57 -16.20 -28.17 -4.67
C VAL A 57 -16.61 -29.44 -5.40
N ALA A 58 -17.32 -29.31 -6.52
CA ALA A 58 -17.72 -30.42 -7.36
C ALA A 58 -17.53 -30.08 -8.84
N SER A 59 -17.31 -31.11 -9.65
CA SER A 59 -17.31 -31.06 -11.11
C SER A 59 -18.48 -31.88 -11.65
N ARG A 60 -19.15 -31.38 -12.69
CA ARG A 60 -20.24 -32.05 -13.40
C ARG A 60 -20.19 -31.75 -14.90
N ASP A 61 -20.96 -32.50 -15.67
CA ASP A 61 -21.16 -32.32 -17.11
C ASP A 61 -19.84 -32.17 -17.89
N VAL A 62 -18.87 -33.01 -17.56
CA VAL A 62 -17.54 -33.02 -18.17
C VAL A 62 -17.63 -33.61 -19.57
N SER A 63 -17.11 -32.87 -20.54
CA SER A 63 -16.93 -33.30 -21.92
C SER A 63 -15.50 -33.00 -22.38
N ARG A 64 -15.24 -33.10 -23.69
CA ARG A 64 -13.91 -32.82 -24.25
C ARG A 64 -13.44 -31.38 -23.98
N ASP A 65 -14.33 -30.40 -24.09
CA ASP A 65 -13.97 -28.98 -24.13
C ASP A 65 -14.60 -28.13 -23.01
N GLN A 66 -15.48 -28.73 -22.20
CA GLN A 66 -16.20 -28.02 -21.14
C GLN A 66 -16.46 -28.91 -19.93
N ALA A 67 -16.54 -28.27 -18.77
CA ALA A 67 -16.99 -28.85 -17.52
C ALA A 67 -17.70 -27.77 -16.69
N ILE A 68 -18.63 -28.19 -15.84
CA ILE A 68 -19.27 -27.32 -14.87
C ILE A 68 -18.59 -27.51 -13.52
N ILE A 69 -18.01 -26.43 -12.99
CA ILE A 69 -17.46 -26.39 -11.64
C ILE A 69 -18.45 -25.67 -10.73
N GLY A 70 -18.73 -26.25 -9.56
CA GLY A 70 -19.68 -25.70 -8.61
C GLY A 70 -19.22 -25.82 -7.17
N SER A 71 -19.61 -24.85 -6.36
CA SER A 71 -19.51 -24.88 -4.91
C SER A 71 -20.68 -24.13 -4.31
N LYS A 72 -21.06 -24.49 -3.08
CA LYS A 72 -22.02 -23.71 -2.30
C LYS A 72 -21.24 -22.84 -1.32
N SER A 73 -21.34 -21.51 -1.50
CA SER A 73 -20.86 -20.56 -0.51
C SER A 73 -21.92 -20.26 0.56
N ASP A 74 -21.48 -19.86 1.74
CA ASP A 74 -22.32 -19.47 2.87
C ASP A 74 -22.87 -18.03 2.73
N ARG A 75 -22.35 -17.25 1.79
CA ARG A 75 -22.75 -15.85 1.53
C ARG A 75 -22.52 -15.47 0.07
N VAL A 76 -22.96 -14.27 -0.31
CA VAL A 76 -22.74 -13.74 -1.66
C VAL A 76 -21.23 -13.57 -1.90
N SER A 77 -20.73 -14.22 -2.94
CA SER A 77 -19.32 -14.23 -3.32
C SER A 77 -19.18 -14.50 -4.81
N ARG A 78 -18.03 -14.21 -5.39
CA ARG A 78 -17.68 -14.61 -6.75
C ARG A 78 -16.82 -15.87 -6.74
N MET A 79 -17.10 -16.79 -7.66
CA MET A 79 -16.27 -17.97 -7.85
C MET A 79 -15.13 -17.66 -8.83
N ILE A 80 -13.91 -18.01 -8.46
CA ILE A 80 -12.73 -17.91 -9.32
C ILE A 80 -12.20 -19.32 -9.53
N VAL A 81 -12.03 -19.73 -10.78
CA VAL A 81 -11.62 -21.08 -11.15
C VAL A 81 -10.30 -20.99 -11.90
N ASP A 82 -9.26 -21.55 -11.30
CA ASP A 82 -7.98 -21.79 -11.96
C ASP A 82 -7.96 -23.25 -12.43
N TYR A 83 -7.56 -23.48 -13.67
CA TYR A 83 -7.51 -24.83 -14.25
C TYR A 83 -6.22 -25.03 -15.03
N ASP A 84 -5.65 -26.23 -14.94
CA ASP A 84 -4.43 -26.62 -15.64
C ASP A 84 -4.47 -28.15 -15.85
N THR A 85 -3.82 -28.62 -16.90
CA THR A 85 -3.53 -30.05 -17.12
C THR A 85 -2.32 -30.53 -16.33
N SER A 86 -1.53 -29.61 -15.78
CA SER A 86 -0.40 -29.90 -14.88
C SER A 86 -0.79 -29.70 -13.42
N GLU A 87 -0.42 -30.66 -12.58
CA GLU A 87 -0.53 -30.55 -11.12
C GLU A 87 0.29 -29.40 -10.50
N SER A 88 1.22 -28.81 -11.26
CA SER A 88 2.07 -27.74 -10.77
C SER A 88 1.39 -26.37 -10.73
N PHE A 89 0.31 -26.15 -11.49
CA PHE A 89 -0.43 -24.88 -11.56
C PHE A 89 0.48 -23.65 -11.64
N ARG A 90 1.57 -23.71 -12.43
CA ARG A 90 2.56 -22.61 -12.48
C ARG A 90 2.01 -21.34 -13.12
N ASN A 91 1.14 -21.49 -14.11
CA ASN A 91 0.51 -20.38 -14.81
C ASN A 91 -0.86 -20.80 -15.36
N PRO A 92 -1.83 -21.13 -14.49
CA PRO A 92 -3.11 -21.65 -14.90
C PRO A 92 -3.95 -20.53 -15.52
N PRO A 93 -4.63 -20.78 -16.65
CA PRO A 93 -5.77 -19.97 -17.04
C PRO A 93 -6.78 -19.82 -15.91
N ARG A 94 -7.40 -18.63 -15.85
CA ARG A 94 -8.39 -18.26 -14.83
C ARG A 94 -9.72 -17.90 -15.47
N ALA A 95 -10.79 -18.50 -14.97
CA ALA A 95 -12.17 -18.11 -15.25
C ALA A 95 -12.82 -17.47 -14.01
N ILE A 96 -13.70 -16.48 -14.22
CA ILE A 96 -14.41 -15.78 -13.14
C ILE A 96 -15.91 -16.00 -13.36
N GLY A 97 -16.57 -16.60 -12.37
CA GLY A 97 -18.02 -16.72 -12.31
C GLY A 97 -18.68 -15.39 -11.94
N LEU A 98 -19.89 -15.19 -12.47
CA LEU A 98 -20.73 -14.02 -12.20
C LEU A 98 -21.37 -14.07 -10.81
#